data_AF-A0A1D2Q8F5-F1
#
_entry.id   AF-A0A1D2Q8F5-F1
#
_cell.length_a   1.000
_cell.length_b   1.000
_cell.length_c   1.000
_cell.angle_alpha   90.00
_cell.angle_beta   90.00
_cell.angle_gamma   90.00
#
_symmetry.space_group_name_H-M   'P 1'
#
loop_
_entity.id
_entity.type
_entity.pdbx_description
1 polymer ?
#
loop_
_entity_poly.entity_id
_entity_poly.type
_entity_poly.pdbx_seq_one_letter_code
_entity_poly.pdbx_strand_id
1 'polypeptide(L)'
;MADSDSGTEGVDDDAPEKSREELRREVDDKYDFENFGPEDMAEMSLEEWEVAFDPDSWITGTELLDRVEADLKHRIAIREVFAVVERITRDGEPQLAAYSDEGYAIVYPDGSVEGRGTVLRDVKPTVALASMDEYEVPEMPEGGQLPQPDEVTEGSGELGNKLMQTIGAIHVLGGIGMIIAWLLIVLGVVGVADAVRDGAPLLALVGGAFFVFGLFVLLIVANARLSDRFRSEEYRNRLRSAGVESGMRPDFLPVDEKDQDD
;
A
#
# COMPACT_ATOMS: atom_id res chain seq x y z
N MET A 1 13.22 79.50 -26.86
CA MET A 1 12.22 78.48 -26.49
C MET A 1 12.12 77.55 -27.68
N ALA A 2 12.47 76.27 -27.68
CA ALA A 2 13.24 75.39 -26.79
C ALA A 2 13.66 74.19 -27.68
N ASP A 3 14.85 73.64 -27.45
CA ASP A 3 15.30 72.33 -27.96
C ASP A 3 14.34 71.20 -27.58
N SER A 4 14.22 70.17 -28.43
CA SER A 4 14.61 68.81 -28.06
C SER A 4 14.59 67.87 -29.25
N ASP A 5 15.79 67.40 -29.58
CA ASP A 5 16.13 66.08 -30.10
C ASP A 5 15.53 64.96 -29.24
N SER A 6 15.10 63.87 -29.87
CA SER A 6 15.16 62.51 -29.28
C SER A 6 14.82 61.50 -30.37
N GLY A 7 15.82 60.71 -30.71
CA GLY A 7 15.78 59.70 -31.75
C GLY A 7 14.81 58.56 -31.48
N THR A 8 14.35 57.97 -32.58
CA THR A 8 13.86 56.60 -32.61
C THR A 8 15.04 55.70 -32.28
N GLU A 9 15.21 55.37 -30.99
CA GLU A 9 15.99 54.21 -30.58
C GLU A 9 15.31 52.98 -31.18
N GLY A 10 16.04 52.32 -32.08
CA GLY A 10 15.76 50.93 -32.41
C GLY A 10 15.86 50.16 -31.10
N VAL A 11 14.76 49.52 -30.71
CA VAL A 11 14.84 48.45 -29.73
C VAL A 11 15.59 47.34 -30.44
N ASP A 12 16.85 47.20 -30.07
CA ASP A 12 17.71 46.09 -30.43
C ASP A 12 16.99 44.79 -30.05
N ASP A 13 16.41 44.13 -31.04
CA ASP A 13 15.85 42.77 -30.96
C ASP A 13 16.99 41.75 -31.10
N ASP A 14 18.05 41.96 -30.31
CA ASP A 14 19.28 41.18 -30.29
C ASP A 14 19.55 40.64 -28.87
N ALA A 15 18.46 40.30 -28.16
CA ALA A 15 18.56 39.36 -27.06
C ALA A 15 18.76 37.97 -27.70
N PRO A 16 19.85 37.25 -27.40
CA PRO A 16 20.00 35.89 -27.90
C PRO A 16 18.79 35.08 -27.44
N GLU A 17 18.07 34.44 -28.36
CA GLU A 17 17.14 33.37 -28.01
C GLU A 17 17.92 32.39 -27.14
N LYS A 18 17.68 32.42 -25.82
CA LYS A 18 18.31 31.49 -24.89
C LYS A 18 17.92 30.10 -25.35
N SER A 19 18.88 29.19 -25.37
CA SER A 19 18.57 27.80 -25.69
C SER A 19 17.56 27.25 -24.67
N ARG A 20 16.66 26.35 -25.07
CA ARG A 20 15.66 25.77 -24.14
C ARG A 20 16.29 25.19 -22.87
N GLU A 21 17.48 24.60 -22.97
CA GLU A 21 18.25 24.10 -21.81
C GLU A 21 18.76 25.21 -20.88
N GLU A 22 19.12 26.38 -21.41
CA GLU A 22 19.48 27.55 -20.59
C GLU A 22 18.26 28.13 -19.90
N LEU A 23 17.13 28.22 -20.60
CA LEU A 23 15.87 28.66 -20.02
C LEU A 23 15.41 27.72 -18.90
N ARG A 24 15.59 26.40 -19.07
CA ARG A 24 15.28 25.39 -18.05
C ARG A 24 16.09 25.60 -16.79
N ARG A 25 17.40 25.75 -16.94
CA ARG A 25 18.30 25.97 -15.79
C ARG A 25 17.97 27.25 -15.04
N GLU A 26 17.60 28.31 -15.75
CA GLU A 26 17.17 29.57 -15.13
C GLU A 26 15.85 29.42 -14.37
N VAL A 27 14.92 28.63 -14.89
CA VAL A 27 13.64 28.32 -14.23
C VAL A 27 13.87 27.49 -12.96
N ASP A 28 14.71 26.46 -13.01
CA ASP A 28 15.07 25.64 -11.86
C ASP A 28 15.79 26.44 -10.76
N ASP A 29 16.59 27.45 -11.15
CA ASP A 29 17.24 28.37 -10.20
C ASP A 29 16.26 29.40 -9.62
N LYS A 30 15.22 29.78 -10.37
CA LYS A 30 14.27 30.86 -10.01
C LYS A 30 13.15 30.37 -9.09
N TYR A 31 12.69 29.13 -9.26
CA TYR A 31 11.53 28.59 -8.54
C TYR A 31 11.90 27.40 -7.65
N ASP A 32 11.37 27.39 -6.42
CA ASP A 32 11.45 26.21 -5.54
C ASP A 32 10.26 25.26 -5.83
N PHE A 33 10.51 24.24 -6.64
CA PHE A 33 9.48 23.29 -7.03
C PHE A 33 8.93 22.45 -5.87
N GLU A 34 9.65 22.31 -4.75
CA GLU A 34 9.16 21.59 -3.56
C GLU A 34 8.07 22.36 -2.80
N ASN A 35 8.09 23.70 -2.88
CA ASN A 35 7.11 24.59 -2.24
C ASN A 35 6.24 25.36 -3.24
N PHE A 36 6.20 24.90 -4.50
CA PHE A 36 5.52 25.59 -5.60
C PHE A 36 4.01 25.71 -5.38
N GLY A 37 3.50 26.94 -5.43
CA GLY A 37 2.10 27.27 -5.16
C GLY A 37 1.37 28.01 -6.29
N PRO A 38 0.09 28.35 -6.08
CA PRO A 38 -0.70 29.12 -7.05
C PRO A 38 -0.16 30.52 -7.33
N GLU A 39 0.58 31.12 -6.39
CA GLU A 39 1.21 32.43 -6.57
C GLU A 39 2.39 32.33 -7.55
N ASP A 40 3.26 31.33 -7.39
CA ASP A 40 4.37 31.05 -8.32
C ASP A 40 3.86 30.74 -9.74
N MET A 41 2.75 29.99 -9.81
CA MET A 41 2.08 29.65 -11.07
C MET A 41 1.51 30.89 -11.79
N ALA A 42 1.17 31.95 -11.06
CA ALA A 42 0.71 33.22 -11.63
C ALA A 42 1.87 34.13 -12.07
N GLU A 43 3.04 33.98 -11.48
CA GLU A 43 4.25 34.72 -11.82
C GLU A 43 5.03 34.10 -13.00
N MET A 44 4.82 32.81 -13.26
CA MET A 44 5.49 32.07 -14.34
C MET A 44 4.98 32.50 -15.71
N SER A 45 5.89 32.87 -16.61
CA SER A 45 5.58 33.13 -18.01
C SER A 45 5.30 31.83 -18.77
N LEU A 46 4.65 31.94 -19.93
CA LEU A 46 4.31 30.78 -20.77
C LEU A 46 5.57 29.99 -21.20
N GLU A 47 6.64 30.70 -21.58
CA GLU A 47 7.90 30.08 -22.01
C GLU A 47 8.60 29.35 -20.84
N GLU A 48 8.60 29.94 -19.65
CA GLU A 48 9.11 29.28 -18.44
C GLU A 48 8.28 28.02 -18.11
N TRP A 49 6.97 28.10 -18.26
CA TRP A 49 6.06 26.99 -17.99
C TRP A 49 6.23 25.84 -18.99
N GLU A 50 6.34 26.14 -20.28
CA GLU A 50 6.56 25.15 -21.34
C GLU A 50 7.89 24.42 -21.18
N VAL A 51 8.92 25.09 -20.67
CA VAL A 51 10.23 24.49 -20.42
C VAL A 51 10.28 23.71 -19.10
N ALA A 52 9.60 24.19 -18.06
CA ALA A 52 9.47 23.49 -16.79
C ALA A 52 8.68 22.17 -16.93
N PHE A 53 7.59 22.20 -17.69
CA PHE A 53 6.68 21.06 -17.86
C PHE A 53 6.72 20.49 -19.27
N ASP A 54 7.93 20.37 -19.83
CA ASP A 54 8.15 19.88 -21.20
C ASP A 54 7.87 18.37 -21.32
N PRO A 55 6.79 17.95 -22.01
CA PRO A 55 6.46 16.54 -22.18
C PRO A 55 7.53 15.77 -22.99
N ASP A 56 8.27 16.46 -23.87
CA ASP A 56 9.32 15.86 -24.68
C ASP A 56 10.57 15.52 -23.85
N SER A 57 10.66 16.04 -22.62
CA SER A 57 11.73 15.74 -21.67
C SER A 57 11.44 14.52 -20.79
N TRP A 58 10.23 13.97 -20.85
CA TRP A 58 9.87 12.80 -20.05
C TRP A 58 10.45 11.53 -20.67
N ILE A 59 10.89 10.63 -19.79
CA ILE A 59 11.39 9.32 -20.18
C ILE A 59 10.23 8.51 -20.75
N THR A 60 10.42 7.97 -21.95
CA THR A 60 9.47 7.11 -22.68
C THR A 60 10.19 5.87 -23.23
N GLY A 61 9.49 5.03 -23.98
CA GLY A 61 10.07 3.85 -24.60
C GLY A 61 10.32 2.71 -23.61
N THR A 62 11.32 1.87 -23.92
CA THR A 62 11.73 0.74 -23.07
C THR A 62 12.31 1.21 -21.73
N GLU A 63 12.90 2.39 -21.68
CA GLU A 63 13.50 2.92 -20.45
C GLU A 63 12.43 3.26 -19.40
N LEU A 64 11.36 3.94 -19.81
CA LEU A 64 10.20 4.19 -18.94
C LEU A 64 9.65 2.87 -18.38
N LEU A 65 9.48 1.93 -19.30
CA LEU A 65 8.99 0.60 -19.06
C LEU A 65 9.85 -0.16 -18.02
N ASP A 66 11.19 -0.05 -18.08
CA ASP A 66 12.14 -0.59 -17.09
C ASP A 66 12.02 0.08 -15.72
N ARG A 67 11.90 1.41 -15.72
CA ARG A 67 11.73 2.21 -14.49
C ARG A 67 10.43 1.86 -13.77
N VAL A 68 9.33 1.76 -14.51
CA VAL A 68 8.01 1.38 -13.98
C VAL A 68 8.03 -0.05 -13.44
N GLU A 69 8.66 -1.00 -14.14
CA GLU A 69 8.77 -2.37 -13.66
C GLU A 69 9.52 -2.44 -12.32
N ALA A 70 10.64 -1.73 -12.20
CA ALA A 70 11.43 -1.68 -10.98
C ALA A 70 10.66 -1.05 -9.81
N ASP A 71 10.01 0.11 -10.02
CA ASP A 71 9.21 0.76 -8.97
C ASP A 71 8.04 -0.11 -8.53
N LEU A 72 7.28 -0.69 -9.46
CA LEU A 72 6.17 -1.58 -9.12
C LEU A 72 6.64 -2.81 -8.34
N LYS A 73 7.75 -3.44 -8.75
CA LYS A 73 8.34 -4.56 -8.01
C LYS A 73 8.74 -4.16 -6.59
N HIS A 74 9.32 -2.97 -6.41
CA HIS A 74 9.61 -2.43 -5.09
C HIS A 74 8.33 -2.29 -4.26
N ARG A 75 7.32 -1.61 -4.79
CA ARG A 75 6.02 -1.37 -4.12
C ARG A 75 5.27 -2.67 -3.77
N ILE A 76 5.39 -3.69 -4.62
CA ILE A 76 4.86 -5.04 -4.34
C ILE A 76 5.62 -5.70 -3.18
N ALA A 77 6.95 -5.62 -3.18
CA ALA A 77 7.77 -6.20 -2.13
C ALA A 77 7.48 -5.58 -0.74
N ILE A 78 7.26 -4.26 -0.68
CA ILE A 78 6.85 -3.56 0.55
C ILE A 78 5.33 -3.65 0.84
N ARG A 79 4.58 -4.40 0.03
CA ARG A 79 3.14 -4.68 0.17
C ARG A 79 2.23 -3.45 0.05
N GLU A 80 2.67 -2.43 -0.65
CA GLU A 80 1.82 -1.28 -1.02
C GLU A 80 0.91 -1.60 -2.19
N VAL A 81 1.35 -2.46 -3.11
CA VAL A 81 0.61 -2.86 -4.30
C VAL A 81 0.45 -4.37 -4.34
N PHE A 82 -0.74 -4.85 -4.70
CA PHE A 82 -1.00 -6.27 -4.95
C PHE A 82 -1.20 -6.51 -6.44
N ALA A 83 -0.12 -6.89 -7.13
CA ALA A 83 -0.15 -7.25 -8.54
C ALA A 83 1.01 -8.20 -8.88
N VAL A 84 0.81 -9.00 -9.92
CA VAL A 84 1.87 -9.65 -10.69
C VAL A 84 2.28 -8.70 -11.81
N VAL A 85 3.59 -8.59 -12.06
CA VAL A 85 4.16 -7.69 -13.07
C VAL A 85 4.90 -8.52 -14.11
N GLU A 86 4.57 -8.33 -15.38
CA GLU A 86 5.05 -9.14 -16.49
C GLU A 86 5.30 -8.29 -17.74
N ARG A 87 6.37 -8.62 -18.45
CA ARG A 87 6.65 -8.09 -19.79
C ARG A 87 5.82 -8.84 -20.82
N ILE A 88 5.10 -8.10 -21.64
CA ILE A 88 4.31 -8.66 -22.73
C ILE A 88 4.70 -7.97 -24.04
N THR A 89 4.45 -8.64 -25.16
CA THR A 89 4.65 -8.05 -26.49
C THR A 89 3.32 -8.11 -27.22
N ARG A 90 2.73 -6.96 -27.57
CA ARG A 90 1.44 -6.93 -28.26
C ARG A 90 1.58 -6.13 -29.54
N ASP A 91 1.08 -6.69 -30.63
CA ASP A 91 1.20 -6.09 -31.97
C ASP A 91 2.65 -5.73 -32.37
N GLY A 92 3.64 -6.43 -31.79
CA GLY A 92 5.07 -6.21 -32.02
C GLY A 92 5.70 -5.11 -31.15
N GLU A 93 4.95 -4.50 -30.23
CA GLU A 93 5.47 -3.49 -29.30
C GLU A 93 5.62 -4.03 -27.87
N PRO A 94 6.72 -3.70 -27.17
CA PRO A 94 6.91 -4.08 -25.77
C PRO A 94 5.94 -3.30 -24.89
N GLN A 95 5.27 -3.99 -23.97
CA GLN A 95 4.38 -3.38 -22.98
C GLN A 95 4.64 -4.03 -21.61
N LEU A 96 4.21 -3.35 -20.55
CA LEU A 96 4.26 -3.89 -19.20
C LEU A 96 2.84 -4.12 -18.68
N ALA A 97 2.53 -5.37 -18.34
CA ALA A 97 1.27 -5.74 -17.72
C ALA A 97 1.45 -5.88 -16.21
N ALA A 98 0.58 -5.21 -15.45
CA ALA A 98 0.39 -5.44 -14.04
C ALA A 98 -1.04 -5.97 -13.82
N TYR A 99 -1.22 -7.07 -13.10
CA TYR A 99 -2.55 -7.65 -12.89
C TYR A 99 -2.72 -8.30 -11.53
N SER A 100 -3.96 -8.35 -11.06
CA SER A 100 -4.36 -8.98 -9.81
C SER A 100 -5.53 -9.94 -10.04
N ASP A 101 -6.16 -10.35 -8.96
CA ASP A 101 -7.40 -11.13 -8.97
C ASP A 101 -8.62 -10.34 -9.48
N GLU A 102 -8.60 -9.01 -9.41
CA GLU A 102 -9.77 -8.16 -9.67
C GLU A 102 -9.55 -7.08 -10.72
N GLY A 103 -8.30 -6.77 -11.08
CA GLY A 103 -7.98 -5.67 -11.98
C GLY A 103 -6.66 -5.86 -12.71
N TYR A 104 -6.40 -4.96 -13.65
CA TYR A 104 -5.16 -4.93 -14.42
C TYR A 104 -4.83 -3.52 -14.89
N ALA A 105 -3.59 -3.32 -15.29
CA ALA A 105 -3.09 -2.17 -16.00
C ALA A 105 -2.06 -2.62 -17.04
N ILE A 106 -2.12 -2.06 -18.24
CA ILE A 106 -1.13 -2.22 -19.31
C ILE A 106 -0.51 -0.84 -19.52
N VAL A 107 0.80 -0.78 -19.39
CA VAL A 107 1.61 0.41 -19.62
C VAL A 107 2.24 0.30 -20.99
N TYR A 108 2.02 1.33 -21.80
CA TYR A 108 2.56 1.46 -23.14
C TYR A 108 3.89 2.25 -23.11
N PRO A 109 4.75 2.10 -24.14
CA PRO A 109 6.00 2.84 -24.23
C PRO A 109 5.85 4.36 -24.23
N ASP A 110 4.71 4.88 -24.69
CA ASP A 110 4.40 6.32 -24.68
C ASP A 110 3.95 6.85 -23.30
N GLY A 111 3.91 5.98 -22.28
CA GLY A 111 3.45 6.30 -20.93
C GLY A 111 1.94 6.30 -20.77
N SER A 112 1.17 5.98 -21.82
CA SER A 112 -0.26 5.76 -21.67
C SER A 112 -0.53 4.48 -20.86
N VAL A 113 -1.64 4.49 -20.11
CA VAL A 113 -2.03 3.35 -19.25
C VAL A 113 -3.49 2.99 -19.48
N GLU A 114 -3.73 1.76 -19.92
CA GLU A 114 -5.05 1.16 -20.06
C GLU A 114 -5.30 0.17 -18.91
N GLY A 115 -6.51 0.12 -18.37
CA GLY A 115 -6.81 -0.90 -17.36
C GLY A 115 -8.09 -0.66 -16.59
N ARG A 116 -8.25 -1.39 -15.48
CA ARG A 116 -9.38 -1.26 -14.56
C ARG A 116 -9.03 -1.70 -13.14
N GLY A 117 -9.80 -1.21 -12.19
CA GLY A 117 -9.71 -1.60 -10.78
C GLY A 117 -8.55 -0.93 -10.04
N THR A 118 -8.21 -1.48 -8.87
CA THR A 118 -7.18 -0.92 -7.98
C THR A 118 -5.80 -0.91 -8.62
N VAL A 119 -5.48 -1.92 -9.45
CA VAL A 119 -4.20 -1.98 -10.16
C VAL A 119 -3.98 -0.76 -11.06
N LEU A 120 -5.00 -0.31 -11.82
CA LEU A 120 -4.91 0.92 -12.61
C LEU A 120 -4.64 2.16 -11.74
N ARG A 121 -5.32 2.24 -10.59
CA ARG A 121 -5.15 3.35 -9.65
C ARG A 121 -3.73 3.38 -9.06
N ASP A 122 -3.12 2.22 -8.86
CA ASP A 122 -1.79 2.10 -8.28
C ASP A 122 -0.68 2.30 -9.31
N VAL A 123 -0.89 1.88 -10.56
CA VAL A 123 0.10 1.96 -11.65
C VAL A 123 0.21 3.36 -12.25
N LYS A 124 -0.90 4.09 -12.41
CA LYS A 124 -0.87 5.44 -13.00
C LYS A 124 0.10 6.41 -12.30
N PRO A 125 0.09 6.54 -10.96
CA PRO A 125 1.06 7.38 -10.26
C PRO A 125 2.50 6.91 -10.46
N THR A 126 2.76 5.61 -10.44
CA THR A 126 4.10 5.05 -10.70
C THR A 126 4.58 5.41 -12.10
N VAL A 127 3.73 5.32 -13.13
CA VAL A 127 4.12 5.69 -14.50
C VAL A 127 4.48 7.18 -14.60
N ALA A 128 3.69 8.04 -13.97
CA ALA A 128 3.96 9.48 -13.96
C ALA A 128 5.26 9.84 -13.21
N LEU A 129 5.57 9.17 -12.10
CA LEU A 129 6.83 9.38 -11.39
C LEU A 129 8.01 8.81 -12.18
N ALA A 130 7.88 7.59 -12.69
CA ALA A 130 8.93 6.93 -13.45
C ALA A 130 9.27 7.64 -14.77
N SER A 131 8.34 8.43 -15.33
CA SER A 131 8.61 9.25 -16.52
C SER A 131 9.41 10.53 -16.23
N MET A 132 9.50 10.95 -14.97
CA MET A 132 10.32 12.09 -14.57
C MET A 132 11.80 11.67 -14.47
N ASP A 133 12.71 12.45 -15.06
CA ASP A 133 14.16 12.19 -15.02
C ASP A 133 14.71 12.27 -13.59
N GLU A 134 14.26 13.25 -12.82
CA GLU A 134 14.67 13.51 -11.43
C GLU A 134 14.19 12.45 -10.44
N TYR A 135 13.17 11.67 -10.79
CA TYR A 135 12.66 10.64 -9.90
C TYR A 135 13.65 9.48 -9.83
N GLU A 136 14.20 9.22 -8.64
CA GLU A 136 15.05 8.05 -8.42
C GLU A 136 14.18 6.83 -8.11
N VAL A 137 14.21 5.84 -9.00
CA VAL A 137 13.48 4.58 -8.80
C VAL A 137 14.11 3.81 -7.63
N PRO A 138 13.32 3.46 -6.59
CA PRO A 138 13.86 2.75 -5.43
C PRO A 138 14.50 1.41 -5.81
N GLU A 139 15.63 1.08 -5.19
CA GLU A 139 16.24 -0.24 -5.33
C GLU A 139 15.32 -1.34 -4.76
N MET A 140 15.30 -2.50 -5.42
CA MET A 140 14.48 -3.62 -4.97
C MET A 140 15.03 -4.18 -3.64
N PRO A 141 14.21 -4.30 -2.58
CA PRO A 141 14.65 -4.88 -1.31
C PRO A 141 15.02 -6.36 -1.48
N GLU A 142 15.86 -6.88 -0.58
CA GLU A 142 16.19 -8.32 -0.54
C GLU A 142 14.93 -9.14 -0.22
N GLY A 143 14.33 -9.72 -1.25
CA GLY A 143 13.10 -10.51 -1.13
C GLY A 143 12.45 -10.69 -2.49
N GLY A 144 11.84 -11.86 -2.70
CA GLY A 144 11.09 -12.14 -3.93
C GLY A 144 9.81 -11.30 -4.03
N GLN A 145 9.12 -11.50 -5.15
CA GLN A 145 7.79 -10.95 -5.45
C GLN A 145 6.74 -11.37 -4.40
N LEU A 146 5.45 -11.27 -4.77
CA LEU A 146 4.36 -11.85 -3.98
C LEU A 146 4.73 -13.27 -3.49
N PRO A 147 4.44 -13.59 -2.21
CA PRO A 147 4.74 -14.91 -1.67
C PRO A 147 3.94 -15.99 -2.39
N GLN A 148 4.47 -17.20 -2.45
CA GLN A 148 3.67 -18.33 -2.94
C GLN A 148 2.49 -18.58 -1.99
N PRO A 149 1.31 -19.03 -2.48
CA PRO A 149 0.14 -19.21 -1.63
C PRO A 149 0.39 -20.14 -0.43
N ASP A 150 1.24 -21.15 -0.56
CA ASP A 150 1.57 -22.09 0.52
C ASP A 150 2.54 -21.50 1.56
N GLU A 151 3.30 -20.47 1.21
CA GLU A 151 4.18 -19.73 2.12
C GLU A 151 3.42 -18.76 3.05
N VAL A 152 2.15 -18.47 2.76
CA VAL A 152 1.30 -17.60 3.57
C VAL A 152 0.89 -18.31 4.87
N THR A 153 1.68 -18.07 5.91
CA THR A 153 1.43 -18.55 7.28
C THR A 153 0.25 -17.86 7.95
N GLU A 154 -0.41 -18.59 8.85
CA GLU A 154 -1.48 -18.05 9.70
C GLU A 154 -0.88 -17.35 10.92
N GLY A 155 -0.86 -16.01 10.88
CA GLY A 155 -0.81 -15.16 12.08
C GLY A 155 0.58 -14.79 12.62
N SER A 156 0.93 -13.51 12.49
CA SER A 156 1.99 -12.85 13.27
C SER A 156 1.60 -12.61 14.75
N GLY A 157 0.31 -12.80 15.10
CA GLY A 157 -0.25 -12.54 16.42
C GLY A 157 -0.32 -13.74 17.37
N GLU A 158 0.29 -14.89 17.02
CA GLU A 158 0.13 -16.14 17.78
C GLU A 158 0.50 -16.00 19.26
N LEU A 159 1.55 -15.22 19.56
CA LEU A 159 2.04 -15.00 20.92
C LEU A 159 1.05 -14.16 21.76
N GLY A 160 0.49 -13.10 21.17
CA GLY A 160 -0.54 -12.27 21.82
C GLY A 160 -1.83 -13.06 22.06
N ASN A 161 -2.25 -13.87 21.08
CA ASN A 161 -3.42 -14.74 21.20
C ASN A 161 -3.22 -15.79 22.31
N LYS A 162 -2.04 -16.44 22.39
CA LYS A 162 -1.71 -17.39 23.46
C LYS A 162 -1.73 -16.74 24.84
N LEU A 163 -1.20 -15.53 24.98
CA LEU A 163 -1.23 -14.78 26.25
C LEU A 163 -2.66 -14.48 26.68
N MET A 164 -3.48 -13.91 25.79
CA MET A 164 -4.88 -13.58 26.08
C MET A 164 -5.72 -14.83 26.36
N GLN A 165 -5.49 -15.93 25.64
CA GLN A 165 -6.13 -17.21 25.92
C GLN A 165 -5.77 -17.74 27.30
N THR A 166 -4.49 -17.63 27.70
CA THR A 166 -4.01 -18.04 29.02
C THR A 166 -4.67 -17.20 30.12
N ILE A 167 -4.71 -15.88 29.94
CA ILE A 167 -5.38 -14.95 30.87
C ILE A 167 -6.86 -15.32 30.99
N GLY A 168 -7.56 -15.50 29.86
CA GLY A 168 -8.97 -15.90 29.84
C GLY A 168 -9.20 -17.22 30.58
N ALA A 169 -8.37 -18.23 30.34
CA ALA A 169 -8.45 -19.53 31.01
C ALA A 169 -8.25 -19.42 32.53
N ILE A 170 -7.26 -18.65 32.99
CA ILE A 170 -7.02 -18.42 34.42
C ILE A 170 -8.23 -17.73 35.07
N HIS A 171 -8.83 -16.74 34.39
CA HIS A 171 -10.01 -16.04 34.92
C HIS A 171 -11.24 -16.94 35.00
N VAL A 172 -11.47 -17.78 33.99
CA VAL A 172 -12.54 -18.79 34.03
C VAL A 172 -12.33 -19.76 35.18
N LEU A 173 -11.12 -20.31 35.33
CA LEU A 173 -10.78 -21.26 36.39
C LEU A 173 -10.89 -20.62 37.78
N GLY A 174 -10.37 -19.40 37.95
CA GLY A 174 -10.47 -18.64 39.21
C GLY A 174 -11.92 -18.30 39.56
N GLY A 175 -12.71 -17.88 38.57
CA GLY A 175 -14.14 -17.61 38.74
C GLY A 175 -14.92 -18.85 39.17
N ILE A 176 -14.74 -19.98 38.47
CA ILE A 176 -15.33 -21.27 38.83
C ILE A 176 -14.90 -21.69 40.24
N GLY A 177 -13.61 -21.60 40.56
CA GLY A 177 -13.08 -21.95 41.87
C GLY A 177 -13.72 -21.15 43.00
N MET A 178 -13.89 -19.84 42.82
CA MET A 178 -14.56 -18.97 43.79
C MET A 178 -16.05 -19.32 43.95
N ILE A 179 -16.76 -19.59 42.85
CA ILE A 179 -18.18 -20.00 42.90
C ILE A 179 -18.34 -21.34 43.61
N ILE A 180 -17.46 -22.31 43.34
CA ILE A 180 -17.45 -23.61 44.04
C ILE A 180 -17.17 -23.42 45.53
N ALA A 181 -16.17 -22.61 45.88
CA ALA A 181 -15.82 -22.33 47.28
C ALA A 181 -17.00 -21.69 48.03
N TRP A 182 -17.67 -20.71 47.42
CA TRP A 182 -18.90 -20.13 47.95
C TRP A 182 -19.98 -21.20 48.22
N LEU A 183 -20.23 -22.07 47.24
CA LEU A 183 -21.25 -23.11 47.34
C LEU A 183 -20.94 -24.12 48.47
N LEU A 184 -19.68 -24.52 48.64
CA LEU A 184 -19.25 -25.41 49.71
C LEU A 184 -19.43 -24.80 51.11
N ILE A 185 -19.20 -23.49 51.25
CA ILE A 185 -19.38 -22.76 52.53
C ILE A 185 -20.87 -22.63 52.88
N VAL A 186 -21.71 -22.24 51.91
CA VAL A 186 -23.14 -22.03 52.11
C VAL A 186 -23.86 -23.35 52.41
N LEU A 187 -23.48 -24.45 51.74
CA LEU A 187 -24.03 -25.78 52.01
C LEU A 187 -23.51 -26.43 53.30
N GLY A 188 -22.56 -25.78 53.99
CA GLY A 188 -21.98 -26.30 55.25
C GLY A 188 -21.07 -27.51 55.07
N VAL A 189 -20.61 -27.77 53.84
CA VAL A 189 -19.62 -28.84 53.56
C VAL A 189 -18.25 -28.47 54.14
N VAL A 190 -17.92 -27.17 54.12
CA VAL A 190 -16.70 -26.61 54.72
C VAL A 190 -17.09 -25.73 55.91
N GLY A 191 -16.55 -26.05 57.09
CA GLY A 191 -16.72 -25.24 58.29
C GLY A 191 -15.81 -24.02 58.27
N VAL A 192 -16.40 -22.82 58.35
CA VAL A 192 -15.69 -21.54 58.45
C VAL A 192 -16.31 -20.71 59.59
N ALA A 193 -15.59 -19.70 60.08
CA ALA A 193 -16.13 -18.78 61.08
C ALA A 193 -17.35 -18.00 60.55
N ASP A 194 -18.28 -17.63 61.43
CA ASP A 194 -19.54 -16.94 61.05
C ASP A 194 -19.29 -15.66 60.25
N ALA A 195 -18.28 -14.86 60.65
CA ALA A 195 -17.89 -13.65 59.93
C ALA A 195 -17.48 -13.92 58.46
N VAL A 196 -16.88 -15.08 58.17
CA VAL A 196 -16.49 -15.47 56.79
C VAL A 196 -17.70 -15.99 56.02
N ARG A 197 -18.59 -16.73 56.70
CA ARG A 197 -19.85 -17.21 56.12
C ARG A 197 -20.75 -16.05 55.70
N ASP A 198 -20.87 -15.01 56.53
CA ASP A 198 -21.67 -13.83 56.23
C ASP A 198 -21.12 -13.06 55.01
N GLY A 199 -19.80 -13.07 54.82
CA GLY A 199 -19.13 -12.51 53.65
C GLY A 199 -19.14 -13.39 52.39
N ALA A 200 -19.58 -14.64 52.48
CA ALA A 200 -19.51 -15.60 51.38
C ALA A 200 -20.20 -15.13 50.07
N PRO A 201 -21.34 -14.41 50.08
CA PRO A 201 -21.95 -13.89 48.84
C PRO A 201 -21.01 -13.01 48.00
N LEU A 202 -20.05 -12.32 48.62
CA LEU A 202 -19.05 -11.52 47.89
C LEU A 202 -18.14 -12.41 47.04
N LEU A 203 -17.78 -13.61 47.52
CA LEU A 203 -16.99 -14.57 46.74
C LEU A 203 -17.73 -15.02 45.48
N ALA A 204 -19.05 -15.23 45.57
CA ALA A 204 -19.88 -15.56 44.42
C ALA A 204 -19.91 -14.43 43.39
N LEU A 205 -20.05 -13.17 43.85
CA LEU A 205 -20.08 -11.99 43.00
C LEU A 205 -18.75 -11.80 42.26
N VAL A 206 -17.63 -11.81 43.00
CA VAL A 206 -16.29 -11.67 42.41
C VAL A 206 -15.97 -12.87 41.51
N GLY A 207 -16.33 -14.08 41.93
CA GLY A 207 -16.21 -15.30 41.12
C GLY A 207 -16.97 -15.21 39.80
N GLY A 208 -18.22 -14.74 39.85
CA GLY A 208 -19.04 -14.48 38.67
C GLY A 208 -18.40 -13.45 37.75
N ALA A 209 -17.88 -12.34 38.29
CA ALA A 209 -17.20 -11.32 37.51
C ALA A 209 -15.95 -11.87 36.80
N PHE A 210 -15.11 -12.64 37.50
CA PHE A 210 -13.93 -13.29 36.92
C PHE A 210 -14.32 -14.28 35.82
N PHE A 211 -15.36 -15.09 36.05
CA PHE A 211 -15.85 -16.05 35.07
C PHE A 211 -16.35 -15.35 33.80
N VAL A 212 -17.22 -14.35 33.93
CA VAL A 212 -17.77 -13.58 32.80
C VAL A 212 -16.64 -12.87 32.04
N PHE A 213 -15.70 -12.24 32.75
CA PHE A 213 -14.56 -11.59 32.13
C PHE A 213 -13.68 -12.57 31.36
N GLY A 214 -13.37 -13.73 31.95
CA GLY A 214 -12.60 -14.77 31.29
C GLY A 214 -13.27 -15.29 30.01
N LEU A 215 -14.59 -15.52 30.05
CA LEU A 215 -15.36 -15.88 28.86
C LEU A 215 -15.32 -14.80 27.78
N PHE A 216 -15.45 -13.53 28.17
CA PHE A 216 -15.38 -12.41 27.26
C PHE A 216 -14.02 -12.33 26.55
N VAL A 217 -12.93 -12.46 27.29
CA VAL A 217 -11.56 -12.50 26.73
C VAL A 217 -11.40 -13.66 25.74
N LEU A 218 -11.86 -14.86 26.10
CA LEU A 218 -11.79 -16.03 25.20
C LEU A 218 -12.61 -15.84 23.93
N LEU A 219 -13.77 -15.19 24.01
CA LEU A 219 -14.60 -14.88 22.85
C LEU A 219 -13.89 -13.92 21.89
N ILE A 220 -13.23 -12.88 22.41
CA ILE A 220 -12.43 -11.96 21.59
C ILE A 220 -11.32 -12.73 20.85
N VAL A 221 -10.57 -13.58 21.57
CA VAL A 221 -9.48 -14.37 20.97
C VAL A 221 -10.00 -15.34 19.91
N ALA A 222 -11.13 -16.02 20.18
CA ALA A 222 -11.74 -16.92 19.22
C ALA A 222 -12.13 -16.20 17.92
N ASN A 223 -12.73 -15.00 18.04
CA ASN A 223 -13.10 -14.19 16.88
C ASN A 223 -11.86 -13.68 16.11
N ALA A 224 -10.82 -13.22 16.83
CA ALA A 224 -9.57 -12.78 16.22
C ALA A 224 -8.89 -13.91 15.43
N ARG A 225 -8.79 -15.11 16.01
CA ARG A 225 -8.20 -16.27 15.35
C ARG A 225 -8.97 -16.70 14.10
N LEU A 226 -10.29 -16.66 14.16
CA LEU A 226 -11.13 -16.98 13.01
C LEU A 226 -10.94 -15.96 11.89
N SER A 227 -10.92 -14.67 12.23
CA SER A 227 -10.65 -13.58 11.28
C SER A 227 -9.26 -13.71 10.65
N ASP A 228 -8.22 -13.99 11.43
CA ASP A 228 -6.86 -14.20 10.93
C ASP A 228 -6.81 -15.34 9.91
N ARG A 229 -7.42 -16.48 10.23
CA ARG A 229 -7.50 -17.62 9.34
C ARG A 229 -8.22 -17.28 8.03
N PHE A 230 -9.38 -16.61 8.11
CA PHE A 230 -10.11 -16.20 6.91
C PHE A 230 -9.31 -15.24 6.05
N ARG A 231 -8.63 -14.25 6.65
CA ARG A 231 -7.78 -13.31 5.91
C ARG A 231 -6.61 -13.99 5.22
N SER A 232 -5.95 -14.95 5.90
CA SER A 232 -4.88 -15.74 5.28
C SER A 232 -5.42 -16.61 4.14
N GLU A 233 -6.54 -17.32 4.34
CA GLU A 233 -7.16 -18.15 3.29
C GLU A 233 -7.61 -17.30 2.09
N GLU A 234 -8.22 -16.14 2.33
CA GLU A 234 -8.60 -15.17 1.30
C GLU A 234 -7.37 -14.68 0.54
N TYR A 235 -6.33 -14.24 1.22
CA TYR A 235 -5.09 -13.81 0.57
C TYR A 235 -4.46 -14.91 -0.30
N ARG A 236 -4.44 -16.17 0.17
CA ARG A 236 -3.99 -17.33 -0.65
C ARG A 236 -4.86 -17.52 -1.89
N ASN A 237 -6.18 -17.37 -1.76
CA ASN A 237 -7.10 -17.47 -2.90
C ASN A 237 -6.85 -16.35 -3.92
N ARG A 238 -6.58 -15.14 -3.46
CA ARG A 238 -6.26 -13.99 -4.32
C ARG A 238 -4.95 -14.20 -5.08
N LEU A 239 -3.91 -14.69 -4.41
CA LEU A 239 -2.64 -15.07 -5.05
C LEU A 239 -2.82 -16.13 -6.14
N ARG A 240 -3.62 -17.17 -5.86
CA ARG A 240 -3.97 -18.20 -6.85
C ARG A 240 -4.74 -17.64 -8.03
N SER A 241 -5.71 -16.77 -7.77
CA SER A 241 -6.54 -16.15 -8.81
C SER A 241 -5.74 -15.17 -9.66
N ALA A 242 -4.71 -14.55 -9.09
CA ALA A 242 -3.76 -13.71 -9.80
C ALA A 242 -2.67 -14.51 -10.55
N GLY A 243 -2.70 -15.85 -10.53
CA GLY A 243 -1.78 -16.68 -11.31
C GLY A 243 -0.41 -16.96 -10.68
N VAL A 244 -0.18 -16.58 -9.41
CA VAL A 244 1.15 -16.71 -8.75
C VAL A 244 1.63 -18.17 -8.64
N GLU A 245 0.71 -19.12 -8.48
CA GLU A 245 1.02 -20.55 -8.33
C GLU A 245 1.04 -21.30 -9.67
N SER A 246 0.07 -21.03 -10.55
CA SER A 246 -0.11 -21.76 -11.81
C SER A 246 0.64 -21.16 -12.98
N GLY A 247 1.09 -19.90 -12.88
CA GLY A 247 1.56 -19.11 -14.01
C GLY A 247 0.46 -18.76 -15.02
N MET A 248 -0.80 -19.12 -14.75
CA MET A 248 -1.92 -18.82 -15.63
C MET A 248 -2.43 -17.41 -15.34
N ARG A 249 -2.46 -16.56 -16.36
CA ARG A 249 -2.98 -15.20 -16.27
C ARG A 249 -4.52 -15.23 -16.05
N PRO A 250 -5.10 -14.22 -15.38
CA PRO A 250 -6.55 -14.12 -15.24
C PRO A 250 -7.28 -13.97 -16.60
N ASP A 251 -8.41 -14.65 -16.77
CA ASP A 251 -9.19 -14.68 -18.04
C ASP A 251 -9.61 -13.30 -18.57
N PHE A 252 -9.70 -12.31 -17.69
CA PHE A 252 -10.12 -10.95 -18.06
C PHE A 252 -8.98 -10.08 -18.59
N LEU A 253 -7.74 -10.55 -18.54
CA LEU A 253 -6.58 -9.80 -19.00
C LEU A 253 -6.58 -9.80 -20.54
N PRO A 254 -6.60 -8.64 -21.20
CA PRO A 254 -6.70 -8.55 -22.66
C PRO A 254 -5.34 -8.77 -23.32
N VAL A 255 -4.72 -9.92 -23.06
CA VAL A 255 -3.46 -10.37 -23.67
C VAL A 255 -3.73 -11.67 -24.42
N ASP A 256 -3.25 -11.76 -25.66
CA ASP A 256 -3.47 -12.95 -26.47
C ASP A 256 -2.67 -14.14 -25.90
N GLU A 257 -3.27 -15.35 -25.89
CA GLU A 257 -2.61 -16.60 -25.45
C GLU A 257 -1.40 -16.99 -26.32
N LYS A 258 -1.15 -16.26 -27.42
CA LYS A 258 -0.14 -16.59 -28.44
C LYS A 258 1.29 -16.18 -28.12
N ASP A 259 1.52 -15.47 -27.01
CA ASP A 259 2.88 -15.11 -26.57
C ASP A 259 3.54 -16.19 -25.70
N GLN A 260 3.00 -17.43 -25.70
CA GLN A 260 3.53 -18.57 -24.91
C GLN A 260 4.66 -19.37 -25.60
N ASP A 261 5.07 -19.01 -26.82
CA ASP A 261 6.15 -19.71 -27.53
C ASP A 261 7.41 -18.82 -27.65
N ASP A 262 8.25 -18.86 -26.62
CA ASP A 262 9.73 -18.83 -26.74
C ASP A 262 10.38 -19.60 -25.57
#